data_AF-A0AAV9ASN5-F1
#
_entry.id   AF-A0AAV9ASN5-F1
#
_cell.length_a   1.000
_cell.length_b   1.000
_cell.length_c   1.000
_cell.angle_alpha   90.00
_cell.angle_beta   90.00
_cell.angle_gamma   90.00
#
_symmetry.space_group_name_H-M   'P 1'
#
loop_
_entity.id
_entity.type
_entity.pdbx_description
1 polymer ?
#
loop_
_entity_poly.entity_id
_entity_poly.type
_entity_poly.pdbx_seq_one_letter_code
_entity_poly.pdbx_strand_id
1 'polypeptide(L)'
;MAILGASLFSLNLSLLLLLLLFSGSLAQQERELRHHQRRFRDQSQCKLKRLRAAEPAQRIESEVGFSEFFDQEDVQFDCAGVAVVRHTIQPRGLLLPAFPNAPRLVYIVQGSQHYVLFPRLQRHICA
;
A
#
# COMPACT_ATOMS: atom_id res chain seq x y z
N MET A 1 0.47 52.46 -26.63
CA MET A 1 0.06 52.12 -25.24
C MET A 1 -1.01 51.02 -25.19
N ALA A 2 -2.02 51.01 -26.07
CA ALA A 2 -3.08 49.98 -26.07
C ALA A 2 -2.61 48.55 -26.43
N ILE A 3 -1.62 48.41 -27.34
CA ILE A 3 -1.12 47.09 -27.80
C ILE A 3 -0.29 46.38 -26.72
N LEU A 4 0.46 47.15 -25.91
CA LEU A 4 1.24 46.62 -24.78
C LEU A 4 0.31 46.14 -23.63
N GLY A 5 -0.79 46.85 -23.40
CA GLY A 5 -1.80 46.46 -22.41
C GLY A 5 -2.53 45.17 -22.80
N ALA A 6 -2.82 44.98 -24.09
CA ALA A 6 -3.46 43.76 -24.59
C ALA A 6 -2.54 42.51 -24.48
N SER A 7 -1.24 42.65 -24.72
CA SER A 7 -0.29 41.53 -24.57
C SER A 7 -0.07 41.15 -23.11
N LEU A 8 0.01 42.14 -22.21
CA LEU A 8 0.08 41.92 -20.76
C LEU A 8 -1.18 41.24 -20.23
N PHE A 9 -2.37 41.63 -20.72
CA PHE A 9 -3.63 40.99 -20.31
C PHE A 9 -3.72 39.54 -20.80
N SER A 10 -3.25 39.27 -22.03
CA SER A 10 -3.18 37.92 -22.60
C SER A 10 -2.23 36.99 -21.81
N LEU A 11 -1.07 37.50 -21.38
CA LEU A 11 -0.11 36.76 -20.55
C LEU A 11 -0.65 36.47 -19.14
N ASN A 12 -1.33 37.43 -18.52
CA ASN A 12 -1.97 37.21 -17.22
C ASN A 12 -3.11 36.18 -17.31
N LEU A 13 -3.90 36.22 -18.39
CA LEU A 13 -4.97 35.25 -18.60
C LEU A 13 -4.41 33.84 -18.86
N SER A 14 -3.33 33.71 -19.63
CA SER A 14 -2.69 32.41 -19.87
C SER A 14 -2.07 31.84 -18.59
N LEU A 15 -1.44 32.68 -17.76
CA LEU A 15 -0.89 32.28 -16.47
C LEU A 15 -1.99 31.83 -15.50
N LEU A 16 -3.12 32.54 -15.47
CA LEU A 16 -4.29 32.17 -14.67
C LEU A 16 -4.87 30.81 -15.11
N LEU A 17 -4.97 30.57 -16.42
CA LEU A 17 -5.39 29.27 -16.95
C LEU A 17 -4.41 28.14 -16.57
N LEU A 18 -3.10 28.40 -16.64
CA LEU A 18 -2.09 27.42 -16.24
C LEU A 18 -2.19 27.05 -14.76
N LEU A 19 -2.39 28.05 -13.89
CA LEU A 19 -2.56 27.84 -12.44
C LEU A 19 -3.84 27.07 -12.11
N LEU A 20 -4.94 27.36 -12.81
CA LEU A 20 -6.20 26.62 -12.65
C LEU A 20 -6.06 25.16 -13.07
N LEU A 21 -5.40 24.88 -14.20
CA LEU A 21 -5.14 23.51 -14.67
C LEU A 21 -4.23 22.73 -13.72
N PHE A 22 -3.20 23.37 -13.15
CA PHE A 22 -2.28 22.73 -12.21
C PHE A 22 -2.92 22.46 -10.84
N SER A 23 -3.86 23.31 -10.40
CA SER A 23 -4.62 23.06 -9.17
C SER A 23 -5.56 21.84 -9.30
N GLY A 24 -6.08 21.59 -10.50
CA GLY A 24 -6.93 20.43 -10.80
C GLY A 24 -6.19 19.10 -10.70
N SER A 25 -4.95 19.02 -11.16
CA SER A 25 -4.14 17.78 -11.11
C SER A 25 -3.70 17.43 -9.68
N LEU A 26 -3.32 18.42 -8.86
CA LEU A 26 -3.01 18.19 -7.44
C LEU A 26 -4.24 17.76 -6.64
N ALA A 27 -5.40 18.38 -6.89
CA ALA A 27 -6.65 18.00 -6.25
C ALA A 27 -7.12 16.57 -6.64
N GLN A 28 -6.79 16.10 -7.85
CA GLN A 28 -7.12 14.74 -8.30
C GLN A 28 -6.26 13.68 -7.59
N GLN A 29 -4.96 13.96 -7.38
CA GLN A 29 -4.08 13.05 -6.63
C GLN A 29 -4.49 12.92 -5.15
N GLU A 30 -4.92 14.02 -4.51
CA GLU A 30 -5.49 13.94 -3.17
C GLU A 30 -6.80 13.15 -3.12
N ARG A 31 -7.62 13.17 -4.18
CA ARG A 31 -8.88 12.43 -4.22
C ARG A 31 -8.67 10.93 -4.25
N GLU A 32 -7.68 10.40 -4.99
CA GLU A 32 -7.38 8.97 -4.97
C GLU A 32 -6.89 8.50 -3.59
N LEU A 33 -5.99 9.27 -2.97
CA LEU A 33 -5.54 8.98 -1.60
C LEU A 33 -6.71 9.02 -0.61
N ARG A 34 -7.56 10.05 -0.69
CA ARG A 34 -8.76 10.20 0.15
C ARG A 34 -9.82 9.14 -0.14
N HIS A 35 -9.94 8.63 -1.37
CA HIS A 35 -10.87 7.54 -1.69
C HIS A 35 -10.42 6.22 -1.06
N HIS A 36 -9.12 5.90 -1.11
CA HIS A 36 -8.58 4.79 -0.34
C HIS A 36 -8.83 4.98 1.16
N GLN A 37 -8.53 6.17 1.69
CA GLN A 37 -8.77 6.49 3.10
C GLN A 37 -10.24 6.44 3.51
N ARG A 38 -11.17 6.82 2.62
CA ARG A 38 -12.62 6.74 2.87
C ARG A 38 -13.14 5.31 2.87
N ARG A 39 -12.55 4.40 2.08
CA ARG A 39 -12.90 2.97 2.11
C ARG A 39 -12.56 2.34 3.47
N PHE A 40 -11.43 2.73 4.06
CA PHE A 40 -11.05 2.33 5.44
C PHE A 40 -11.84 3.08 6.53
N ARG A 41 -12.52 4.17 6.18
CA ARG A 41 -13.27 5.04 7.09
C ARG A 41 -14.78 4.91 6.88
N ASP A 42 -15.26 3.72 6.48
CA ASP A 42 -16.65 3.38 6.78
C ASP A 42 -16.73 3.18 8.30
N GLN A 43 -17.00 4.30 9.00
CA GLN A 43 -17.01 4.43 10.47
C GLN A 43 -17.93 3.43 11.18
N SER A 44 -18.77 2.71 10.43
CA SER A 44 -19.62 1.65 10.93
C SER A 44 -18.87 0.36 11.26
N GLN A 45 -17.77 0.06 10.56
CA GLN A 45 -17.03 -1.23 10.65
C GLN A 45 -16.00 -1.26 11.80
N CYS A 46 -15.44 -0.10 12.17
CA CYS A 46 -14.41 0.02 13.22
C CYS A 46 -14.96 0.23 14.65
N LYS A 47 -16.01 -0.48 15.06
CA LYS A 47 -16.54 -0.39 16.44
C LYS A 47 -15.89 -1.41 17.37
N LEU A 48 -14.60 -1.23 17.63
CA LEU A 48 -13.82 -2.11 18.50
C LEU A 48 -14.18 -1.87 19.98
N LYS A 49 -14.78 -2.86 20.63
CA LYS A 49 -15.10 -2.78 22.08
C LYS A 49 -13.88 -3.07 22.97
N ARG A 50 -12.95 -3.90 22.51
CA ARG A 50 -11.74 -4.31 23.25
C ARG A 50 -10.65 -4.75 22.28
N LEU A 51 -9.43 -4.25 22.50
CA LEU A 51 -8.23 -4.72 21.82
C LEU A 51 -7.61 -5.90 22.58
N ARG A 52 -7.05 -6.86 21.85
CA ARG A 52 -6.35 -8.03 22.39
C ARG A 52 -5.07 -8.26 21.61
N ALA A 53 -4.05 -8.75 22.30
CA ALA A 53 -2.90 -9.31 21.62
C ALA A 53 -3.37 -10.53 20.82
N ALA A 54 -3.13 -10.53 19.52
CA ALA A 54 -3.46 -11.64 18.65
C ALA A 54 -2.27 -12.59 18.55
N GLU A 55 -2.56 -13.88 18.46
CA GLU A 55 -1.61 -14.93 18.13
C GLU A 55 -1.87 -15.40 16.68
N PRO A 56 -0.91 -16.06 16.02
CA PRO A 56 -1.15 -16.65 14.71
C PRO A 56 -2.28 -17.68 14.75
N ALA A 57 -3.20 -17.59 13.80
CA ALA A 57 -4.34 -18.49 13.69
C ALA A 57 -4.01 -19.78 12.92
N GLN A 58 -3.07 -19.70 11.97
CA GLN A 58 -2.66 -20.83 11.15
C GLN A 58 -1.16 -20.86 10.95
N ARG A 59 -0.60 -22.07 10.91
CA ARG A 59 0.79 -22.34 10.51
C ARG A 59 0.84 -23.28 9.31
N ILE A 60 1.66 -22.93 8.33
CA ILE A 60 1.92 -23.73 7.13
C ILE A 60 3.40 -24.09 7.10
N GLU A 61 3.70 -25.39 7.11
CA GLU A 61 5.07 -25.91 7.01
C GLU A 61 5.60 -25.83 5.57
N SER A 62 6.91 -25.65 5.44
CA SER A 62 7.64 -25.75 4.17
C SER A 62 8.95 -26.52 4.39
N GLU A 63 9.61 -26.95 3.31
CA GLU A 63 10.88 -27.69 3.40
C GLU A 63 11.93 -27.02 4.28
N VAL A 64 11.95 -25.69 4.33
CA VAL A 64 13.01 -24.93 5.01
C VAL A 64 12.42 -23.87 5.95
N GLY A 65 11.36 -24.22 6.68
CA GLY A 65 10.75 -23.34 7.67
C GLY A 65 9.23 -23.45 7.74
N PHE A 66 8.59 -22.35 8.13
CA PHE A 66 7.14 -22.25 8.19
C PHE A 66 6.67 -20.80 8.07
N SER A 67 5.39 -20.65 7.73
CA SER A 67 4.69 -19.36 7.66
C SER A 67 3.48 -19.39 8.57
N GLU A 68 3.36 -18.37 9.41
CA GLU A 68 2.30 -18.17 10.37
C GLU A 68 1.42 -17.01 9.91
N PHE A 69 0.12 -17.26 9.81
CA PHE A 69 -0.88 -16.31 9.36
C PHE A 69 -1.76 -15.91 10.54
N PHE A 70 -1.96 -14.61 10.69
CA PHE A 70 -2.94 -14.07 11.62
C PHE A 70 -4.32 -14.09 10.96
N ASP A 71 -5.36 -14.20 11.77
CA ASP A 71 -6.74 -14.21 11.29
C ASP A 71 -7.10 -12.86 10.66
N GLN A 72 -7.23 -12.82 9.33
CA GLN A 72 -7.56 -11.60 8.59
C GLN A 72 -9.01 -11.16 8.82
N GLU A 73 -9.86 -12.07 9.32
CA GLU A 73 -11.26 -11.79 9.63
C GLU A 73 -11.44 -11.21 11.04
N ASP A 74 -10.39 -11.18 11.88
CA ASP A 74 -10.45 -10.45 13.15
C ASP A 74 -10.66 -8.96 12.87
N VAL A 75 -11.74 -8.42 13.45
CA VAL A 75 -12.16 -7.03 13.34
C VAL A 75 -11.04 -6.01 13.62
N GLN A 76 -10.04 -6.37 14.43
CA GLN A 76 -8.88 -5.51 14.70
C GLN A 76 -8.00 -5.32 13.46
N PHE A 77 -7.80 -6.38 12.67
CA PHE A 77 -6.99 -6.36 11.46
C PHE A 77 -7.79 -5.83 10.27
N ASP A 78 -9.06 -6.20 10.15
CA ASP A 78 -9.97 -5.67 9.13
C ASP A 78 -10.15 -4.15 9.28
N CYS A 79 -10.39 -3.67 10.51
CA CYS A 79 -10.48 -2.24 10.80
C CYS A 79 -9.17 -1.49 10.49
N ALA A 80 -8.01 -2.10 10.78
CA ALA A 80 -6.72 -1.52 10.46
C ALA A 80 -6.38 -1.62 8.96
N GLY A 81 -7.10 -2.44 8.19
CA GLY A 81 -6.86 -2.66 6.78
C GLY A 81 -5.55 -3.39 6.49
N VAL A 82 -5.14 -4.29 7.39
CA VAL A 82 -3.83 -4.98 7.30
C VAL A 82 -3.99 -6.49 7.38
N ALA A 83 -3.07 -7.20 6.75
CA ALA A 83 -2.87 -8.63 6.93
C ALA A 83 -1.45 -8.86 7.47
N VAL A 84 -1.32 -9.76 8.45
CA VAL A 84 -0.04 -10.05 9.11
C VAL A 84 0.36 -11.49 8.83
N VAL A 85 1.62 -11.66 8.41
CA VAL A 85 2.25 -12.95 8.21
C VAL A 85 3.64 -12.93 8.84
N ARG A 86 3.97 -13.98 9.58
CA ARG A 86 5.29 -14.19 10.16
C ARG A 86 5.95 -15.39 9.47
N HIS A 87 7.13 -15.17 8.92
CA HIS A 87 7.92 -16.24 8.30
C HIS A 87 9.10 -16.62 9.20
N THR A 88 9.30 -17.91 9.43
CA THR A 88 10.51 -18.45 10.04
C THR A 88 11.21 -19.29 8.99
N ILE A 89 12.38 -18.82 8.55
CA ILE A 89 13.17 -19.45 7.48
C ILE A 89 14.43 -20.02 8.13
N GLN A 90 14.68 -21.32 7.92
CA GLN A 90 15.88 -21.97 8.45
C GLN A 90 17.13 -21.53 7.66
N PRO A 91 18.35 -21.69 8.20
CA PRO A 91 19.57 -21.36 7.48
C PRO A 91 19.63 -22.03 6.10
N ARG A 92 20.08 -21.27 5.08
CA ARG A 92 20.10 -21.69 3.66
C ARG A 92 18.72 -21.92 3.03
N GLY A 93 17.64 -21.58 3.73
CA GLY A 93 16.29 -21.54 3.18
C GLY A 93 16.05 -20.34 2.26
N LEU A 94 15.19 -20.54 1.27
CA LEU A 94 14.74 -19.49 0.37
C LEU A 94 13.23 -19.36 0.47
N LEU A 95 12.76 -18.17 0.85
CA LEU A 95 11.35 -17.82 0.67
C LEU A 95 11.11 -17.52 -0.81
N LEU A 96 10.24 -18.29 -1.44
CA LEU A 96 9.94 -18.12 -2.87
C LEU A 96 9.35 -16.74 -3.16
N PRO A 97 9.67 -16.12 -4.32
CA PRO A 97 9.10 -14.85 -4.71
C PRO A 97 7.57 -14.87 -4.70
N ALA A 98 6.97 -13.89 -4.05
CA ALA A 98 5.53 -13.68 -4.02
C ALA A 98 5.21 -12.21 -4.29
N PHE A 99 4.18 -11.96 -5.09
CA PHE A 99 3.77 -10.61 -5.49
C PHE A 99 2.39 -10.30 -4.91
N PRO A 100 2.29 -9.83 -3.65
CA PRO A 100 1.02 -9.41 -3.10
C PRO A 100 0.45 -8.22 -3.88
N ASN A 101 -0.88 -8.11 -3.87
CA ASN A 101 -1.63 -6.99 -4.43
C ASN A 101 -1.66 -5.74 -3.51
N ALA A 102 -1.05 -5.82 -2.33
CA ALA A 102 -0.96 -4.75 -1.34
C ALA A 102 0.50 -4.42 -1.00
N PRO A 103 0.81 -3.16 -0.63
CA PRO A 103 2.14 -2.80 -0.15
C PRO A 103 2.47 -3.60 1.12
N ARG A 104 3.74 -3.99 1.27
CA ARG A 104 4.22 -4.79 2.40
C ARG A 104 5.36 -4.08 3.12
N LEU A 105 5.26 -4.04 4.45
CA LEU A 105 6.37 -3.72 5.34
C LEU A 105 6.94 -5.03 5.89
N VAL A 106 8.27 -5.17 5.87
CA VAL A 106 8.95 -6.37 6.39
C VAL A 106 9.84 -5.97 7.56
N TYR A 107 9.69 -6.66 8.69
CA TYR A 107 10.49 -6.44 9.89
C TYR A 107 11.27 -7.72 10.23
N ILE A 108 12.59 -7.60 10.38
CA ILE A 108 13.46 -8.72 10.77
C ILE A 108 13.49 -8.80 12.29
N VAL A 109 12.76 -9.78 12.84
CA VAL A 109 12.73 -10.04 14.29
C VAL A 109 14.06 -10.64 14.76
N GLN A 110 14.62 -11.58 14.00
CA GLN A 110 15.87 -12.25 14.33
C GLN A 110 16.63 -12.68 13.08
N GLY A 111 17.97 -12.60 13.15
CA GLY A 111 18.88 -13.02 12.09
C GLY A 111 19.17 -11.92 11.08
N SER A 112 19.81 -12.30 9.98
CA SER A 112 20.06 -11.44 8.82
C SER A 112 19.59 -12.15 7.56
N GLN A 113 19.09 -11.37 6.60
CA GLN A 113 18.49 -11.89 5.37
C GLN A 113 19.07 -11.12 4.19
N HIS A 114 19.24 -11.82 3.06
CA HIS A 114 19.59 -11.21 1.79
C HIS A 114 18.33 -11.18 0.92
N TYR A 115 17.94 -9.98 0.48
CA TYR A 115 16.80 -9.79 -0.41
C TYR A 115 17.27 -9.60 -1.85
N VAL A 116 16.64 -10.32 -2.77
CA VAL A 116 16.83 -10.13 -4.21
C VAL A 116 15.49 -9.70 -4.80
N LEU A 117 15.49 -8.54 -5.45
CA LEU A 117 14.32 -8.06 -6.17
C LEU A 117 14.30 -8.70 -7.55
N PHE A 118 13.33 -9.58 -7.78
CA PHE A 118 13.02 -10.07 -9.11
C PHE A 118 12.03 -9.10 -9.77
N PRO A 119 12.45 -8.27 -10.76
CA PRO A 119 11.50 -7.46 -11.50
C PRO A 119 10.48 -8.40 -12.16
N ARG A 120 9.20 -7.99 -12.20
CA ARG A 120 8.15 -8.76 -12.88
C ARG A 120 8.51 -8.95 -14.34
N LEU A 121 9.15 -10.07 -14.67
CA LEU A 121 9.12 -10.64 -16.00
C LEU A 121 7.77 -11.33 -16.08
N GLN A 122 6.81 -10.66 -16.69
CA GLN A 122 5.47 -11.17 -16.95
C GLN A 122 5.54 -12.29 -18.00
N ARG A 123 6.18 -13.41 -17.66
CA ARG A 123 6.02 -14.67 -18.38
C ARG A 123 4.87 -15.40 -17.70
N HIS A 124 3.82 -15.60 -18.49
CA HIS A 124 2.64 -16.39 -18.17
C HIS A 124 3.05 -17.73 -17.56
N ILE A 125 3.10 -17.80 -16.23
CA ILE A 125 3.08 -19.04 -15.48
C ILE A 125 2.07 -18.80 -14.35
N CYS A 126 0.80 -18.96 -14.71
CA CYS A 126 -0.18 -19.45 -13.76
C CYS A 126 -0.26 -20.95 -14.04
N ALA A 127 0.03 -21.77 -13.03
CA ALA A 127 -0.38 -23.17 -13.02
C ALA A 127 -1.86 -23.25 -12.63
#